data_AF-A0ABD3UZD8-F1
#
_entry.id   AF-A0ABD3UZD8-F1
#
_cell.length_a   1.000
_cell.length_b   1.000
_cell.length_c   1.000
_cell.angle_alpha   90.00
_cell.angle_beta   90.00
_cell.angle_gamma   90.00
#
_symmetry.space_group_name_H-M   'P 1'
#
loop_
_entity.id
_entity.type
_entity.pdbx_description
1 polymer ?
#
loop_
_entity_poly.entity_id
_entity_poly.type
_entity_poly.pdbx_seq_one_letter_code
_entity_poly.pdbx_strand_id
1 'polypeptide(L)'
;PATVSVAPTLTTTTSILAMPSCNKTATISSLLHRIQFHHPHANSCGTTNDHRGSDALVLNLCHTNNDTSQWKEGPNVMSNCPSIPLYTPIATFSSGAYSGNGGISGIFLGCLPDGFKIAVQECGSNVTILNLGHGGMFTHDPNAYFVVRE
;
A
#
# COMPACT_ATOMS: atom_id res chain seq x y z
N PRO A 1 -54.16 11.27 14.03
CA PRO A 1 -53.14 10.19 14.02
C PRO A 1 -52.40 10.18 12.66
N ALA A 2 -51.17 10.68 12.62
CA ALA A 2 -50.35 10.74 11.42
C ALA A 2 -49.44 9.50 11.35
N THR A 3 -49.52 8.76 10.24
CA THR A 3 -48.70 7.58 9.96
C THR A 3 -47.34 8.03 9.41
N VAL A 4 -46.27 7.80 10.16
CA VAL A 4 -44.89 8.05 9.70
C VAL A 4 -44.44 6.82 8.90
N SER A 5 -44.27 6.99 7.60
CA SER A 5 -43.67 5.99 6.71
C SER A 5 -42.15 6.06 6.86
N VAL A 6 -41.57 5.03 7.49
CA VAL A 6 -40.11 4.89 7.60
C VAL A 6 -39.60 4.30 6.28
N ALA A 7 -38.91 5.12 5.49
CA ALA A 7 -38.24 4.65 4.29
C ALA A 7 -37.12 3.66 4.65
N PRO A 8 -36.95 2.54 3.92
CA PRO A 8 -35.88 1.60 4.18
C PRO A 8 -34.54 2.27 3.89
N THR A 9 -33.65 2.26 4.89
CA THR A 9 -32.26 2.67 4.75
C THR A 9 -31.57 1.73 3.76
N LEU A 10 -31.17 2.27 2.60
CA LEU A 10 -30.31 1.57 1.65
C LEU A 10 -28.94 1.35 2.31
N THR A 11 -28.68 0.13 2.78
CA THR A 11 -27.35 -0.30 3.16
C THR A 11 -26.52 -0.38 1.88
N THR A 12 -25.68 0.62 1.65
CA THR A 12 -24.69 0.60 0.57
C THR A 12 -23.66 -0.46 0.93
N THR A 13 -23.89 -1.70 0.48
CA THR A 13 -22.84 -2.72 0.43
C THR A 13 -21.82 -2.21 -0.56
N THR A 14 -20.78 -1.52 -0.07
CA THR A 14 -19.61 -1.20 -0.89
C THR A 14 -19.04 -2.55 -1.31
N SER A 15 -19.37 -2.96 -2.53
CA SER A 15 -18.81 -4.15 -3.15
C SER A 15 -17.30 -4.11 -2.94
N ILE A 16 -16.75 -5.24 -2.51
CA ILE A 16 -15.32 -5.58 -2.56
C ILE A 16 -14.95 -5.65 -4.06
N LEU A 17 -15.09 -4.51 -4.76
CA LEU A 17 -14.64 -4.30 -6.12
C LEU A 17 -13.16 -4.63 -6.13
N ALA A 18 -12.81 -5.63 -6.92
CA ALA A 18 -11.49 -6.21 -7.13
C ALA A 18 -10.35 -5.36 -6.53
N MET A 19 -10.00 -5.65 -5.27
CA MET A 19 -8.85 -5.01 -4.66
C MET A 19 -7.61 -5.40 -5.47
N PRO A 20 -6.70 -4.46 -5.73
CA PRO A 20 -5.48 -4.78 -6.43
C PRO A 20 -4.69 -5.81 -5.61
N SER A 21 -4.08 -6.74 -6.34
CA SER A 21 -3.31 -7.83 -5.75
C SER A 21 -1.95 -7.94 -6.42
N CYS A 22 -0.97 -8.30 -5.61
CA CYS A 22 0.41 -8.51 -6.02
C CYS A 22 0.70 -10.00 -6.13
N ASN A 23 1.70 -10.34 -6.94
CA ASN A 23 2.15 -11.71 -7.12
C ASN A 23 2.75 -12.25 -5.81
N LYS A 24 1.98 -13.08 -5.12
CA LYS A 24 2.34 -13.73 -3.86
C LYS A 24 3.68 -14.48 -3.94
N THR A 25 3.86 -15.32 -4.95
CA THR A 25 5.06 -16.16 -5.08
C THR A 25 6.30 -15.32 -5.34
N ALA A 26 6.19 -14.29 -6.18
CA ALA A 26 7.28 -13.36 -6.44
C ALA A 26 7.64 -12.53 -5.21
N THR A 27 6.63 -12.11 -4.42
CA THR A 27 6.84 -11.39 -3.15
C THR A 27 7.58 -12.26 -2.12
N ILE A 28 7.20 -13.53 -1.98
CA ILE A 28 7.90 -14.45 -1.08
C ILE A 28 9.33 -14.71 -1.57
N SER A 29 9.50 -14.94 -2.88
CA SER A 29 10.82 -15.16 -3.47
C SER A 29 11.75 -13.96 -3.29
N SER A 30 11.23 -12.74 -3.43
CA SER A 30 12.04 -11.53 -3.24
C SER A 30 12.52 -11.34 -1.79
N LEU A 31 11.66 -11.68 -0.82
CA LEU A 31 12.02 -11.68 0.60
C LEU A 31 13.10 -12.74 0.92
N LEU A 32 12.98 -13.95 0.38
CA LEU A 32 13.92 -15.04 0.65
C LEU A 32 15.29 -14.82 -0.01
N HIS A 33 15.28 -14.44 -1.29
CA HIS A 33 16.49 -14.27 -2.07
C HIS A 33 17.06 -12.85 -2.01
N ARG A 34 16.45 -11.97 -1.21
CA ARG A 34 16.86 -10.57 -1.05
C ARG A 34 17.01 -9.86 -2.40
N ILE A 35 15.99 -10.00 -3.26
CA ILE A 35 15.96 -9.40 -4.58
C ILE A 35 15.80 -7.88 -4.44
N GLN A 36 16.44 -7.13 -5.34
CA GLN A 36 16.17 -5.71 -5.55
C GLN A 36 15.44 -5.50 -6.88
N PHE A 37 14.42 -4.67 -6.86
CA PHE A 37 13.66 -4.27 -8.03
C PHE A 37 14.08 -2.89 -8.49
N HIS A 38 14.25 -2.77 -9.80
CA HIS A 38 14.36 -1.50 -10.50
C HIS A 38 13.14 -1.36 -11.40
N HIS A 39 12.57 -0.16 -11.51
CA HIS A 39 11.49 0.11 -12.45
C HIS A 39 11.66 1.51 -13.05
N PRO A 40 11.57 1.72 -14.38
CA PRO A 40 11.81 3.04 -14.99
C PRO A 40 10.91 4.16 -14.46
N HIS A 41 9.72 3.81 -14.00
CA HIS A 41 8.75 4.75 -13.42
C HIS A 41 8.80 4.81 -11.89
N ALA A 42 9.73 4.10 -11.26
CA ALA A 42 9.89 4.20 -9.83
C ALA A 42 10.60 5.49 -9.44
N ASN A 43 10.39 5.92 -8.19
CA ASN A 43 11.13 7.04 -7.63
C ASN A 43 12.63 6.74 -7.58
N SER A 44 13.42 7.79 -7.83
CA SER A 44 14.87 7.74 -7.76
C SER A 44 15.36 7.75 -6.33
N CYS A 45 16.37 6.95 -6.04
CA CYS A 45 17.04 6.95 -4.75
C CYS A 45 18.10 8.05 -4.69
N GLY A 46 17.83 9.09 -3.89
CA GLY A 46 18.74 10.21 -3.69
C GLY A 46 18.95 11.06 -4.94
N THR A 47 20.19 11.49 -5.18
CA THR A 47 20.55 12.34 -6.35
C THR A 47 20.95 11.54 -7.59
N THR A 48 21.02 10.20 -7.48
CA THR A 48 21.30 9.31 -8.61
C THR A 48 20.01 8.95 -9.32
N ASN A 49 20.02 8.82 -10.66
CA ASN A 49 18.91 8.28 -11.47
C ASN A 49 18.71 6.76 -11.24
N ASP A 50 18.80 6.30 -9.98
CA ASP A 50 18.63 4.91 -9.60
C ASP A 50 17.16 4.68 -9.20
N HIS A 51 16.36 4.16 -10.14
CA HIS A 51 14.92 3.96 -9.96
C HIS A 51 14.60 2.68 -9.17
N ARG A 52 15.14 2.61 -7.95
CA ARG A 52 14.97 1.51 -6.98
C ARG A 52 14.23 1.97 -5.72
N GLY A 53 13.42 3.01 -5.83
CA GLY A 53 12.50 3.46 -4.78
C GLY A 53 11.54 2.34 -4.35
N SER A 54 10.83 2.58 -3.25
CA SER A 54 9.92 1.58 -2.66
C SER A 54 8.79 1.14 -3.59
N ASP A 55 8.37 2.04 -4.46
CA ASP A 55 7.40 1.80 -5.50
C ASP A 55 7.89 0.89 -6.62
N ALA A 56 9.21 0.69 -6.80
CA ALA A 56 9.72 -0.29 -7.75
C ALA A 56 9.23 -1.71 -7.42
N LEU A 57 9.09 -2.05 -6.13
CA LEU A 57 8.54 -3.34 -5.70
C LEU A 57 7.08 -3.48 -6.13
N VAL A 58 6.26 -2.46 -5.86
CA VAL A 58 4.83 -2.46 -6.18
C VAL A 58 4.61 -2.48 -7.69
N LEU A 59 5.31 -1.61 -8.44
CA LEU A 59 5.20 -1.52 -9.90
C LEU A 59 5.63 -2.81 -10.61
N ASN A 60 6.60 -3.55 -10.07
CA ASN A 60 7.02 -4.83 -10.66
C ASN A 60 6.09 -6.00 -10.30
N LEU A 61 5.55 -6.03 -9.08
CA LEU A 61 4.88 -7.23 -8.56
C LEU A 61 3.36 -7.12 -8.49
N CYS A 62 2.80 -5.93 -8.62
CA CYS A 62 1.38 -5.68 -8.52
C CYS A 62 0.82 -5.30 -9.88
N HIS A 63 -0.43 -5.70 -10.16
CA HIS A 63 -1.15 -5.23 -11.33
C HIS A 63 -1.62 -3.78 -11.12
N THR A 64 -0.66 -2.88 -10.97
CA THR A 64 -0.88 -1.44 -10.83
C THR A 64 -0.42 -0.71 -12.10
N ASN A 65 -1.01 0.45 -12.39
CA ASN A 65 -0.58 1.34 -13.43
C ASN A 65 0.90 1.70 -13.21
N ASN A 66 1.66 1.71 -14.30
CA ASN A 66 3.10 1.96 -14.31
C ASN A 66 3.46 3.44 -14.02
N ASP A 67 2.61 4.18 -13.30
CA ASP A 67 2.81 5.58 -12.96
C ASP A 67 2.23 5.86 -11.56
N THR A 68 3.12 6.10 -10.60
CA THR A 68 2.73 6.36 -9.21
C THR A 68 1.99 7.68 -9.03
N SER A 69 2.07 8.61 -9.99
CA SER A 69 1.31 9.87 -9.96
C SER A 69 -0.19 9.66 -10.14
N GLN A 70 -0.58 8.51 -10.71
CA GLN A 70 -1.98 8.14 -10.91
C GLN A 70 -2.55 7.34 -9.73
N TRP A 71 -1.72 6.99 -8.74
CA TRP A 71 -2.19 6.25 -7.58
C TRP A 71 -3.14 7.10 -6.74
N LYS A 72 -4.29 6.52 -6.44
CA LYS A 72 -5.33 7.12 -5.60
C LYS A 72 -5.38 6.44 -4.25
N GLU A 73 -5.69 7.26 -3.24
CA GLU A 73 -5.95 6.79 -1.89
C GLU A 73 -7.18 5.87 -1.87
N GLY A 74 -7.00 4.64 -1.38
CA GLY A 74 -8.05 3.68 -1.08
C GLY A 74 -8.42 3.65 0.40
N PRO A 75 -9.02 2.54 0.88
CA PRO A 75 -9.26 2.36 2.32
C PRO A 75 -7.97 2.47 3.13
N ASN A 76 -8.06 3.14 4.28
CA ASN A 76 -6.97 3.23 5.25
C ASN A 76 -6.63 1.83 5.80
N VAL A 77 -5.34 1.50 5.87
CA VAL A 77 -4.89 0.15 6.26
C VAL A 77 -5.23 -0.14 7.71
N MET A 78 -4.89 0.76 8.64
CA MET A 78 -5.16 0.55 10.06
C MET A 78 -6.64 0.39 10.37
N SER A 79 -7.48 1.28 9.84
CA SER A 79 -8.92 1.27 10.08
C SER A 79 -9.64 0.06 9.46
N ASN A 80 -9.05 -0.59 8.45
CA ASN A 80 -9.68 -1.67 7.69
C ASN A 80 -8.86 -2.97 7.70
N CYS A 81 -7.85 -3.08 8.57
CA CYS A 81 -6.81 -4.10 8.46
C CYS A 81 -7.35 -5.54 8.31
N PRO A 82 -8.35 -6.00 9.10
CA PRO A 82 -8.86 -7.36 8.97
C PRO A 82 -9.55 -7.66 7.63
N SER A 83 -10.00 -6.62 6.94
CA SER A 83 -10.72 -6.70 5.68
C SER A 83 -9.81 -6.55 4.46
N ILE A 84 -8.54 -6.17 4.65
CA ILE A 84 -7.58 -6.01 3.56
C ILE A 84 -6.95 -7.38 3.24
N PRO A 85 -7.08 -7.88 2.01
CA PRO A 85 -6.44 -9.10 1.58
C PRO A 85 -4.92 -9.03 1.71
N LEU A 86 -4.31 -10.17 2.04
CA LEU A 86 -2.86 -10.30 1.95
C LEU A 86 -2.39 -10.04 0.51
N TYR A 87 -1.18 -9.50 0.39
CA TYR A 87 -0.57 -9.13 -0.88
C TYR A 87 -1.29 -8.00 -1.64
N THR A 88 -1.99 -7.13 -0.91
CA THR A 88 -2.53 -5.87 -1.46
C THR A 88 -1.45 -4.79 -1.49
N PRO A 89 -1.31 -4.01 -2.58
CA PRO A 89 -0.39 -2.88 -2.60
C PRO A 89 -0.91 -1.77 -1.69
N ILE A 90 -0.03 -1.26 -0.84
CA ILE A 90 -0.31 -0.18 0.09
C ILE A 90 0.79 0.87 -0.01
N ALA A 91 0.44 2.11 0.25
CA ALA A 91 1.38 3.22 0.22
C ALA A 91 0.98 4.30 1.23
N THR A 92 1.93 5.14 1.60
CA THR A 92 1.65 6.33 2.37
C THR A 92 1.00 7.39 1.49
N PHE A 93 -0.11 7.98 1.93
CA PHE A 93 -0.74 9.10 1.24
C PHE A 93 -0.74 10.34 2.13
N SER A 94 -0.55 11.50 1.51
CA SER A 94 -0.70 12.80 2.16
C SER A 94 -1.65 13.65 1.32
N SER A 95 -2.75 14.10 1.93
CA SER A 95 -3.78 14.88 1.24
C SER A 95 -4.33 14.20 -0.04
N GLY A 96 -4.53 12.88 -0.02
CA GLY A 96 -5.07 12.13 -1.16
C GLY A 96 -4.07 11.74 -2.24
N ALA A 97 -2.81 12.16 -2.13
CA ALA A 97 -1.77 11.90 -3.14
C ALA A 97 -0.58 11.10 -2.57
N TYR A 98 -0.02 10.23 -3.40
CA TYR A 98 1.24 9.57 -3.12
C TYR A 98 2.40 10.52 -3.42
N SER A 99 3.27 10.76 -2.44
CA SER A 99 4.47 11.58 -2.62
C SER A 99 5.69 10.68 -2.79
N GLY A 100 6.13 10.48 -4.03
CA GLY A 100 7.25 9.58 -4.32
C GLY A 100 8.59 9.94 -3.66
N ASN A 101 8.79 11.20 -3.30
CA ASN A 101 10.03 11.70 -2.67
C ASN A 101 9.99 11.74 -1.13
N GLY A 102 8.88 11.36 -0.50
CA GLY A 102 8.74 11.36 0.97
C GLY A 102 7.83 10.25 1.53
N GLY A 103 7.20 9.50 0.64
CA GLY A 103 6.35 8.37 0.98
C GLY A 103 7.05 7.04 0.78
N ILE A 104 6.43 6.00 1.35
CA ILE A 104 6.83 4.60 1.16
C ILE A 104 5.64 3.83 0.62
N SER A 105 5.92 2.87 -0.26
CA SER A 105 4.95 1.89 -0.72
C SER A 105 5.50 0.48 -0.59
N GLY A 106 4.60 -0.50 -0.59
CA GLY A 106 4.96 -1.89 -0.45
C GLY A 106 3.73 -2.79 -0.48
N ILE A 107 3.92 -4.02 -0.02
CA ILE A 107 2.92 -5.07 -0.14
C ILE A 107 2.48 -5.48 1.27
N PHE A 108 1.18 -5.38 1.54
CA PHE A 108 0.60 -5.74 2.83
C PHE A 108 0.73 -7.24 3.12
N LEU A 109 1.23 -7.58 4.31
CA LEU A 109 1.49 -8.96 4.74
C LEU A 109 0.63 -9.41 5.92
N GLY A 110 -0.15 -8.51 6.52
CA GLY A 110 -1.10 -8.85 7.59
C GLY A 110 -1.05 -7.91 8.78
N CYS A 111 -2.07 -8.01 9.63
CA CYS A 111 -2.25 -7.17 10.80
C CYS A 111 -1.37 -7.59 11.98
N LEU A 112 -1.06 -6.61 12.81
CA LEU A 112 -0.52 -6.75 14.16
C LEU A 112 -1.52 -6.14 15.16
N PRO A 113 -1.42 -6.45 16.47
CA PRO A 113 -2.33 -5.87 17.46
C PRO A 113 -2.37 -4.34 17.48
N ASP A 114 -1.25 -3.70 17.17
CA ASP A 114 -1.03 -2.25 17.20
C ASP A 114 -0.58 -1.68 15.84
N GLY A 115 -0.77 -2.44 14.76
CA GLY A 115 -0.10 -2.14 13.49
C GLY A 115 -0.34 -3.13 12.36
N PHE A 116 0.61 -3.20 11.43
CA PHE A 116 0.63 -4.23 10.39
C PHE A 116 2.04 -4.48 9.84
N LYS A 117 2.19 -5.54 9.05
CA LYS A 117 3.42 -5.91 8.35
C LYS A 117 3.35 -5.51 6.88
N ILE A 118 4.46 -4.99 6.37
CA ILE A 118 4.62 -4.63 4.96
C ILE A 118 5.91 -5.25 4.43
N ALA A 119 5.87 -5.86 3.23
CA ALA A 119 7.07 -6.11 2.44
C ALA A 119 7.42 -4.82 1.71
N VAL A 120 8.62 -4.30 1.97
CA VAL A 120 9.06 -3.01 1.44
C VAL A 120 10.47 -3.14 0.88
N GLN A 121 10.73 -2.38 -0.17
CA GLN A 121 12.10 -2.10 -0.62
C GLN A 121 12.42 -0.67 -0.24
N GLU A 122 13.29 -0.46 0.74
CA GLU A 122 13.83 0.89 0.94
C GLU A 122 14.90 1.18 -0.11
N CYS A 123 15.17 2.47 -0.32
CA CYS A 123 16.07 2.90 -1.38
C CYS A 123 17.44 2.20 -1.34
N GLY A 124 17.84 1.59 -2.47
CA GLY A 124 19.09 0.84 -2.62
C GLY A 124 19.19 -0.45 -1.79
N SER A 125 18.12 -0.82 -1.09
CA SER A 125 18.07 -1.98 -0.20
C SER A 125 17.33 -3.14 -0.85
N ASN A 126 17.49 -4.33 -0.27
CA ASN A 126 16.72 -5.51 -0.66
C ASN A 126 15.32 -5.44 -0.08
N VAL A 127 14.39 -6.22 -0.63
CA VAL A 127 13.06 -6.36 -0.03
C VAL A 127 13.18 -6.96 1.38
N THR A 128 12.57 -6.30 2.37
CA THR A 128 12.51 -6.73 3.77
C THR A 128 11.09 -6.63 4.31
N ILE A 129 10.86 -7.19 5.51
CA ILE A 129 9.61 -7.02 6.25
C ILE A 129 9.80 -5.89 7.25
N LEU A 130 8.94 -4.88 7.15
CA LEU A 130 8.81 -3.83 8.16
C LEU A 130 7.53 -4.06 8.97
N ASN A 131 7.65 -3.97 10.29
CA ASN A 131 6.52 -3.94 11.21
C ASN A 131 6.20 -2.47 11.51
N LEU A 132 5.03 -2.01 11.10
CA LEU A 132 4.56 -0.65 11.32
C LEU A 132 3.63 -0.66 12.53
N GLY A 133 4.11 -0.16 13.67
CA GLY A 133 3.38 -0.05 14.93
C GLY A 133 3.14 1.40 15.34
N HIS A 134 2.61 1.63 16.54
CA HIS A 134 2.33 2.99 17.02
C HIS A 134 3.58 3.86 17.13
N GLY A 135 3.54 5.03 16.48
CA GLY A 135 4.58 6.08 16.59
C GLY A 135 5.70 5.97 15.56
N GLY A 136 6.19 7.12 15.10
CA GLY A 136 7.25 7.20 14.08
C GLY A 136 7.16 8.47 13.25
N MET A 137 8.08 8.64 12.29
CA MET A 137 7.92 9.62 11.22
C MET A 137 6.81 9.17 10.24
N PHE A 138 6.37 10.04 9.32
CA PHE A 138 5.29 9.75 8.37
C PHE A 138 5.37 8.36 7.69
N THR A 139 6.57 7.93 7.29
CA THR A 139 6.79 6.62 6.65
C THR A 139 6.69 5.42 7.58
N HIS A 140 6.73 5.65 8.89
CA HIS A 140 6.59 4.64 9.94
C HIS A 140 5.28 4.80 10.73
N ASP A 141 4.45 5.80 10.41
CA ASP A 141 3.12 5.97 10.98
C ASP A 141 2.13 5.07 10.23
N PRO A 142 1.57 4.03 10.87
CA PRO A 142 0.67 3.10 10.21
C PRO A 142 -0.64 3.78 9.78
N ASN A 143 -1.01 4.93 10.35
CA ASN A 143 -2.20 5.69 9.95
C ASN A 143 -2.03 6.40 8.62
N ALA A 144 -0.79 6.61 8.16
CA ALA A 144 -0.50 7.22 6.87
C ALA A 144 -0.72 6.28 5.68
N TYR A 145 -0.92 4.98 5.93
CA TYR A 145 -0.99 3.97 4.88
C TYR A 145 -2.42 3.68 4.41
N PHE A 146 -2.57 3.61 3.09
CA PHE A 146 -3.82 3.31 2.40
C PHE A 146 -3.57 2.29 1.30
N VAL A 147 -4.61 1.55 0.94
CA VAL A 147 -4.59 0.69 -0.25
C VAL A 147 -4.40 1.55 -1.49
N VAL A 148 -3.47 1.16 -2.37
CA VAL A 148 -3.27 1.83 -3.66
C VAL A 148 -4.44 1.50 -4.58
N ARG A 149 -5.06 2.50 -5.21
CA ARG A 149 -6.07 2.35 -6.26
C ARG A 149 -5.68 3.14 -7.51
N GLU A 150 -6.43 2.92 -8.59
CA GLU A 150 -6.30 3.59 -9.88
C GLU A 150 -7.52 4.44 -10.23
#